data_AF-A0A2M8DPX1-F1
#
_entry.id   AF-A0A2M8DPX1-F1
#
_cell.length_a   1.000
_cell.length_b   1.000
_cell.length_c   1.000
_cell.angle_alpha   90.00
_cell.angle_beta   90.00
_cell.angle_gamma   90.00
#
_symmetry.space_group_name_H-M   'P 1'
#
loop_
_entity.id
_entity.type
_entity.pdbx_description
1 polymer ?
#
loop_
_entity_poly.entity_id
_entity_poly.type
_entity_poly.pdbx_seq_one_letter_code
_entity_poly.pdbx_strand_id
1 'polypeptide(L)' 'MFHERHSRTIAKSITWRIIAFASTVIVVYCLTLDWETSLYHSVIIHAVKTVLYYIHERAWNASNFGQEIRSH' A
#
# COMPACT_ATOMS: atom_id res chain seq x y z
N MET A 1 -4.72 -28.26 3.13
CA MET A 1 -5.64 -27.10 3.09
C MET A 1 -5.57 -26.39 4.44
N PHE A 2 -4.61 -25.46 4.60
CA PHE A 2 -4.46 -24.72 5.85
C PHE A 2 -5.67 -23.80 6.01
N HIS A 3 -6.56 -24.12 6.95
CA HIS A 3 -7.64 -23.24 7.36
C HIS A 3 -7.03 -22.10 8.19
N GLU A 4 -6.39 -21.14 7.54
CA GLU A 4 -6.10 -19.86 8.16
C GLU A 4 -7.44 -19.14 8.36
N ARG A 5 -7.90 -19.02 9.61
CA ARG A 5 -9.04 -18.17 9.96
C ARG A 5 -8.81 -16.79 9.32
N HIS A 6 -9.74 -16.32 8.48
CA HIS A 6 -9.71 -15.00 7.84
C HIS A 6 -9.27 -13.87 8.79
N SER A 7 -9.61 -13.98 10.08
CA SER A 7 -9.19 -13.05 11.13
C SER A 7 -7.67 -12.90 11.30
N ARG A 8 -6.87 -13.96 11.10
CA ARG A 8 -5.40 -13.89 11.22
C ARG A 8 -4.78 -13.11 10.06
N THR A 9 -5.30 -13.29 8.85
CA THR A 9 -4.84 -12.58 7.65
C THR A 9 -5.17 -11.10 7.72
N ILE A 10 -6.37 -10.75 8.22
CA ILE A 10 -6.77 -9.37 8.45
C ILE A 10 -5.89 -8.72 9.53
N ALA A 11 -5.68 -9.38 10.66
CA ALA A 11 -4.81 -8.87 11.72
C ALA A 11 -3.37 -8.65 11.21
N LYS A 12 -2.83 -9.61 10.46
CA LYS A 12 -1.50 -9.49 9.84
C LYS A 12 -1.42 -8.31 8.86
N SER A 13 -2.46 -8.11 8.04
CA SER A 13 -2.54 -6.99 7.10
C SER A 13 -2.59 -5.64 7.82
N ILE A 14 -3.38 -5.53 8.90
CA ILE A 14 -3.46 -4.32 9.73
C ILE A 14 -2.11 -4.04 10.40
N THR A 15 -1.48 -5.05 11.02
CA THR A 15 -0.15 -4.92 11.61
C THR A 15 0.87 -4.43 10.59
N TRP A 16 0.87 -5.00 9.39
CA TRP A 16 1.77 -4.58 8.32
C TRP A 16 1.53 -3.12 7.90
N ARG A 17 0.26 -2.69 7.80
CA ARG A 17 -0.09 -1.30 7.47
C ARG A 17 0.38 -0.32 8.55
N ILE A 18 0.26 -0.66 9.82
CA ILE A 18 0.74 0.17 10.93
C ILE A 18 2.27 0.31 10.86
N ILE A 19 2.99 -0.79 10.66
CA ILE A 19 4.46 -0.78 10.55
C ILE A 19 4.91 0.04 9.34
N ALA A 20 4.26 -0.12 8.19
CA ALA A 20 4.59 0.63 6.98
C ALA A 20 4.30 2.14 7.10
N PHE A 21 3.23 2.51 7.80
CA PHE A 21 2.94 3.91 8.10
C PHE A 21 3.97 4.49 9.06
N ALA A 22 4.27 3.79 10.16
CA ALA A 22 5.25 4.22 11.15
C ALA A 22 6.65 4.39 10.55
N SER A 23 7.09 3.46 9.70
CA SER A 23 8.39 3.57 9.03
C SER A 23 8.46 4.78 8.10
N THR A 24 7.36 5.11 7.42
CA THR A 24 7.29 6.31 6.56
C THR A 24 7.41 7.58 7.39
N VAL A 25 6.67 7.67 8.50
CA VAL A 25 6.76 8.82 9.43
C VAL A 25 8.19 8.96 9.96
N ILE A 26 8.83 7.87 10.38
CA ILE A 26 10.20 7.89 10.89
C ILE A 26 11.18 8.37 9.81
N VAL A 27 11.08 7.87 8.58
CA VAL A 27 11.96 8.27 7.49
C VAL A 27 11.81 9.76 7.19
N VAL A 28 10.58 10.26 7.07
CA VAL A 28 10.35 11.69 6.79
C VAL A 28 10.77 12.56 7.98
N TYR A 29 10.54 12.11 9.20
CA TYR A 29 11.00 12.79 10.40
C TYR A 29 12.53 12.87 10.46
N CYS A 30 13.26 11.79 10.14
CA CYS A 30 14.72 11.82 10.07
C CYS A 30 15.24 12.82 9.03
N LEU A 31 14.51 13.05 7.95
CA LEU A 31 14.89 14.00 6.89
C LEU A 31 14.54 15.44 7.24
N THR A 32 13.42 15.67 7.93
CA THR A 32 12.89 17.02 8.18
C THR A 32 13.25 17.54 9.58
N LEU A 33 13.52 16.62 10.52
CA LEU A 33 13.69 16.86 11.96
C LEU A 33 12.51 17.61 12.61
N ASP A 34 11.33 17.55 11.98
CA ASP A 34 10.10 18.18 12.45
C ASP A 34 8.92 17.20 12.41
N TRP A 35 8.15 17.18 13.51
CA TRP A 35 7.06 16.23 13.72
C TRP A 35 5.79 16.64 12.96
N GLU A 36 5.49 17.94 12.84
CA GLU A 36 4.30 18.43 12.13
C GLU A 36 4.43 18.13 10.64
N THR A 37 5.57 18.51 10.07
CA THR A 37 5.85 18.33 8.65
C THR A 37 5.92 16.84 8.27
N SER A 38 6.45 15.99 9.13
CA SER A 38 6.54 14.55 8.86
C SER A 38 5.18 13.86 8.82
N LEU A 39 4.26 14.20 9.72
CA LEU A 39 2.90 13.66 9.69
C LEU A 39 2.16 14.07 8.41
N TYR A 40 2.24 15.35 8.03
CA TYR A 40 1.60 15.87 6.82
C TYR A 40 2.08 15.15 5.56
N HIS A 41 3.40 15.02 5.39
CA HIS A 41 3.97 14.30 4.25
C HIS A 41 3.59 12.82 4.24
N SER A 42 3.55 12.16 5.40
CA SER A 42 3.21 10.74 5.51
C SER A 42 1.80 10.44 5.01
N VAL A 43 0.86 11.34 5.30
CA VAL A 43 -0.53 11.25 4.81
C VAL A 43 -0.57 11.46 3.29
N ILE A 44 0.11 12.49 2.78
CA ILE A 44 0.15 12.78 1.34
C ILE A 44 0.77 11.62 0.57
N ILE A 45 1.89 11.07 1.03
CA ILE A 45 2.56 9.93 0.39
C ILE A 45 1.61 8.73 0.30
N HIS A 46 0.83 8.46 1.35
CA HIS A 46 -0.16 7.38 1.33
C HIS A 46 -1.30 7.65 0.33
N ALA A 47 -1.81 8.88 0.28
CA ALA A 47 -2.84 9.28 -0.68
C ALA A 47 -2.33 9.16 -2.12
N VAL A 48 -1.14 9.70 -2.40
CA VAL A 48 -0.48 9.63 -3.72
C VAL A 48 -0.23 8.17 -4.13
N LYS A 49 0.25 7.32 -3.23
CA LYS A 49 0.42 5.88 -3.49
C LYS A 49 -0.91 5.22 -3.88
N THR A 50 -2.01 5.60 -3.24
CA THR A 50 -3.33 5.05 -3.55
C THR A 50 -3.78 5.45 -4.96
N VAL A 51 -3.62 6.73 -5.31
CA VAL A 51 -3.94 7.25 -6.65
C VAL A 51 -3.05 6.60 -7.72
N LEU A 52 -1.74 6.51 -7.46
CA LEU A 52 -0.79 5.86 -8.37
C LEU A 52 -1.10 4.38 -8.55
N TYR A 53 -1.46 3.66 -7.48
CA TYR A 53 -1.85 2.27 -7.56
C TYR A 53 -3.10 2.08 -8.43
N TYR A 54 -4.12 2.95 -8.25
CA TYR A 54 -5.31 2.92 -9.09
C TYR A 54 -4.99 3.17 -10.58
N ILE A 55 -4.16 4.17 -10.87
CA ILE A 55 -3.73 4.47 -12.24
C ILE A 55 -2.91 3.29 -12.80
N HIS A 56 -2.00 2.72 -12.01
CA HIS A 56 -1.19 1.56 -12.39
C HIS A 56 -2.07 0.35 -12.71
N GLU A 57 -3.05 0.03 -11.86
CA GLU A 57 -4.00 -1.06 -12.11
C GLU A 57 -4.83 -0.81 -13.37
N ARG A 58 -5.27 0.44 -13.59
CA ARG A 58 -6.02 0.80 -14.80
C ARG A 58 -5.17 0.70 -16.07
N ALA A 59 -3.92 1.16 -16.02
CA ALA A 59 -2.96 1.04 -17.11
C ALA A 59 -2.61 -0.43 -17.38
N TRP A 60 -2.44 -1.23 -16.32
CA TRP A 60 -2.18 -2.67 -16.43
C TRP A 60 -3.36 -3.40 -17.06
N ASN A 61 -4.58 -3.12 -16.61
CA ASN A 61 -5.79 -3.73 -17.17
C ASN A 61 -6.11 -3.25 -18.60
N ALA A 62 -5.60 -2.07 -19.00
CA ALA A 62 -5.66 -1.61 -20.39
C ALA A 62 -4.61 -2.28 -21.28
N SER A 63 -3.57 -2.89 -20.70
CA SER A 63 -2.60 -3.69 -21.43
C SER A 63 -3.05 -5.15 -21.48
N ASN A 64 -3.06 -5.78 -22.65
CA ASN A 64 -3.35 -7.23 -22.82
C ASN A 64 -2.22 -8.14 -22.28
N PHE A 65 -1.34 -7.62 -21.42
CA PHE A 65 -0.16 -8.34 -20.97
C PHE A 65 -0.55 -9.37 -19.90
N GLY A 66 -0.54 -10.65 -20.29
CA GLY A 66 -0.83 -11.78 -19.39
C GLY A 66 -2.30 -12.21 -19.32
N GLN A 67 -3.18 -11.72 -20.20
CA GLN A 67 -4.53 -12.28 -20.35
C GLN A 67 -4.44 -13.63 -21.08
N GLU A 68 -4.40 -14.75 -20.35
CA GLU A 68 -4.87 -16.03 -20.90
C GLU A 68 -6.37 -15.89 -21.11
N ILE A 69 -6.79 -15.74 -22.37
CA ILE A 69 -8.17 -15.99 -22.76
C ILE A 69 -8.46 -17.42 -22.29
N ARG A 70 -9.26 -17.58 -21.24
CA ARG A 70 -9.72 -18.89 -20.81
C ARG A 70 -10.67 -19.41 -21.90
N SER A 71 -10.10 -19.98 -22.96
CA SER A 71 -10.84 -20.77 -23.94
C SER A 71 -11.31 -22.03 -23.24
N HIS A 72 -12.61 -22.26 -23.36
CA HIS A 72 -13.37 -23.34 -22.75
C HIS A 72 -12.77 -24.74 -22.99
#